data_AF-A0AA90Q2M2-F1
#
_entry.id   AF-A0AA90Q2M2-F1
#
_cell.length_a   1.000
_cell.length_b   1.000
_cell.length_c   1.000
_cell.angle_alpha   90.00
_cell.angle_beta   90.00
_cell.angle_gamma   90.00
#
_symmetry.space_group_name_H-M   'P 1'
#
loop_
_entity.id
_entity.type
_entity.pdbx_description
1 polymer ?
#
loop_
_entity_poly.entity_id
_entity_poly.type
_entity_poly.pdbx_seq_one_letter_code
_entity_poly.pdbx_strand_id
1 'polypeptide(L)'
;MKEVQFTILVEPELCDSFAEAARMEERPADQIVREFMRDYVSRARERNPVAVKEVISASERKRRQDAVTFATASVGLEGFKHSKEDQEHAQRFIMGEIDLAEYLGGKPSVDQLNK
;
A
#
# COMPACT_ATOMS: atom_id res chain seq x y z
N MET A 1 -12.02 11.18 4.20
CA MET A 1 -11.48 9.80 4.25
C MET A 1 -12.62 8.86 3.91
N LYS A 2 -12.39 7.81 3.10
CA LYS A 2 -13.43 6.79 2.88
C LYS A 2 -13.47 5.88 4.09
N GLU A 3 -14.62 5.79 4.76
CA GLU A 3 -14.87 4.72 5.71
C GLU A 3 -14.91 3.38 4.98
N VAL A 4 -14.23 2.39 5.54
CA VAL A 4 -14.19 1.02 5.01
C VAL A 4 -14.70 0.11 6.11
N GLN A 5 -15.75 -0.66 5.81
CA GLN A 5 -16.29 -1.68 6.70
C GLN A 5 -15.60 -3.02 6.41
N PHE A 6 -15.24 -3.73 7.48
CA PHE A 6 -14.64 -5.05 7.43
C PHE A 6 -15.46 -5.99 8.32
N THR A 7 -15.87 -7.13 7.76
CA THR A 7 -16.64 -8.17 8.46
C THR A 7 -15.86 -9.47 8.43
N ILE A 8 -15.71 -10.10 9.59
CA ILE A 8 -15.08 -11.42 9.74
C ILE A 8 -16.01 -12.39 10.40
N LEU A 9 -15.85 -13.66 10.04
CA LEU A 9 -16.45 -14.77 10.76
C LEU A 9 -15.43 -15.26 11.80
N VAL A 10 -15.88 -15.39 13.03
CA VAL A 10 -15.10 -15.86 14.18
C VAL A 10 -15.97 -16.80 15.01
N GLU A 11 -15.35 -17.64 15.84
CA GLU A 11 -16.10 -18.46 16.77
C GLU A 11 -16.91 -17.58 17.75
N PRO A 12 -18.18 -17.91 18.05
CA PRO A 12 -19.01 -17.12 18.98
C PRO A 12 -18.34 -16.94 20.35
N GLU A 13 -17.76 -18.01 20.89
CA GLU A 13 -17.12 -18.00 22.21
C GLU A 13 -15.87 -17.09 22.25
N LEU A 14 -15.17 -16.98 21.11
CA LEU A 14 -14.03 -16.08 20.96
C LEU A 14 -14.49 -14.62 20.91
N CYS A 15 -15.58 -14.34 20.19
CA CYS A 15 -16.18 -13.00 20.13
C CYS A 15 -16.59 -12.51 21.52
N ASP A 16 -17.28 -13.36 22.28
CA ASP A 16 -17.74 -13.05 23.64
C ASP A 16 -16.54 -12.80 24.57
N SER A 17 -15.55 -13.71 24.58
CA SER A 17 -14.35 -13.58 25.41
C SER A 17 -13.57 -12.30 25.09
N PHE A 18 -13.47 -11.95 23.80
CA PHE A 18 -12.80 -10.72 23.36
C PHE A 18 -13.56 -9.46 23.79
N ALA A 19 -14.89 -9.46 23.67
CA ALA A 19 -15.72 -8.35 24.10
C ALA A 19 -15.65 -8.13 25.62
N GLU A 20 -15.67 -9.21 26.41
CA GLU A 20 -15.49 -9.13 27.86
C GLU A 20 -14.12 -8.59 28.24
N ALA A 21 -13.04 -9.12 27.65
CA ALA A 21 -11.68 -8.64 27.90
C ALA A 21 -11.51 -7.14 27.54
N ALA A 22 -12.03 -6.72 26.39
CA ALA A 22 -12.00 -5.33 25.95
C ALA A 22 -12.74 -4.39 26.93
N ARG A 23 -13.89 -4.83 27.46
CA ARG A 23 -14.64 -4.08 28.47
C ARG A 23 -13.88 -3.98 29.80
N MET A 24 -13.23 -5.06 30.23
CA MET A 24 -12.43 -5.07 31.45
C MET A 24 -11.21 -4.14 31.37
N GLU A 25 -10.64 -3.99 30.17
CA GLU A 25 -9.55 -3.04 29.90
C GLU A 25 -10.06 -1.61 29.61
N GLU A 26 -11.37 -1.37 29.58
CA GLU A 26 -12.00 -0.09 29.18
C GLU A 26 -11.57 0.40 27.78
N ARG A 27 -11.33 -0.54 26.85
CA ARG A 27 -10.83 -0.24 25.49
C ARG A 27 -11.87 -0.60 24.43
N PRO A 28 -12.11 0.27 23.42
CA PRO A 28 -12.94 -0.08 22.28
C PRO A 28 -12.39 -1.29 21.51
N ALA A 29 -13.26 -2.25 21.21
CA ALA A 29 -12.90 -3.47 20.47
C ALA A 29 -12.25 -3.17 19.10
N ASP A 30 -12.77 -2.17 18.37
CA ASP A 30 -12.24 -1.79 17.06
C ASP A 30 -10.86 -1.13 17.16
N GLN A 31 -10.57 -0.42 18.25
CA GLN A 31 -9.25 0.12 18.51
C GLN A 31 -8.22 -1.01 18.69
N ILE A 32 -8.55 -2.02 19.50
CA ILE A 32 -7.67 -3.18 19.73
C ILE A 32 -7.39 -3.90 18.41
N VAL A 33 -8.42 -4.15 17.59
CA VAL A 33 -8.26 -4.79 16.28
C VAL A 33 -7.38 -3.97 15.35
N ARG A 34 -7.55 -2.64 15.30
CA ARG A 34 -6.72 -1.77 14.46
C ARG A 34 -5.25 -1.79 14.90
N GLU A 35 -4.99 -1.75 16.20
CA GLU A 35 -3.64 -1.83 16.75
C GLU A 35 -2.99 -3.19 16.43
N PHE A 36 -3.72 -4.28 16.65
CA PHE A 36 -3.27 -5.63 16.27
C PHE A 36 -2.94 -5.73 14.79
N MET A 37 -3.80 -5.20 13.91
CA MET A 37 -3.54 -5.18 12.46
C MET A 37 -2.29 -4.38 12.12
N ARG A 38 -2.06 -3.21 12.74
CA ARG A 38 -0.85 -2.39 12.51
C ARG A 38 0.41 -3.13 12.95
N ASP A 39 0.37 -3.77 14.11
CA ASP A 39 1.49 -4.55 14.63
C ASP A 39 1.79 -5.77 13.75
N TYR A 40 0.75 -6.48 13.31
CA TYR A 40 0.89 -7.62 12.42
C TYR A 40 1.54 -7.23 11.10
N VAL A 41 1.10 -6.12 10.48
CA VAL A 41 1.67 -5.58 9.24
C VAL A 41 3.12 -5.16 9.45
N SER A 42 3.45 -4.51 10.57
CA SER A 42 4.82 -4.08 10.88
C SER A 42 5.75 -5.28 11.00
N ARG A 43 5.37 -6.30 11.77
CA ARG A 43 6.16 -7.54 11.91
C ARG A 43 6.24 -8.33 10.60
N ALA A 44 5.19 -8.31 9.77
CA ALA A 44 5.21 -8.95 8.46
C ALA A 44 6.22 -8.27 7.52
N ARG A 45 6.34 -6.93 7.59
CA ARG A 45 7.35 -6.15 6.85
C ARG A 45 8.77 -6.50 7.29
N GLU A 46 9.01 -6.63 8.60
CA GLU A 46 10.33 -7.04 9.11
C GLU A 46 10.74 -8.44 8.64
N ARG A 47 9.80 -9.39 8.65
CA ARG A 47 10.05 -10.77 8.19
C ARG A 47 10.21 -10.87 6.68
N ASN A 48 9.54 -10.01 5.93
CA ASN A 48 9.56 -10.03 4.48
C ASN A 48 9.52 -8.60 3.92
N PRO A 49 10.68 -7.91 3.88
CA PRO A 49 10.77 -6.53 3.42
C PRO A 49 10.40 -6.35 1.94
N VAL A 50 10.31 -7.44 1.18
CA VAL A 50 9.95 -7.43 -0.25
C VAL A 50 8.45 -7.69 -0.48
N ALA A 51 7.78 -8.47 0.38
CA ALA A 51 6.42 -8.95 0.09
C ALA A 51 5.27 -8.10 0.65
N VAL A 52 5.52 -7.24 1.63
CA VAL A 52 4.49 -6.28 2.07
C VAL A 52 4.72 -4.95 1.35
N LYS A 53 4.66 -4.98 0.00
CA LYS A 53 4.73 -3.75 -0.81
C LYS A 53 3.61 -2.83 -0.35
N GLU A 54 3.97 -1.60 0.01
CA GLU A 54 3.03 -0.65 0.57
C GLU A 54 1.86 -0.46 -0.39
N VAL A 55 0.64 -0.67 0.09
CA VAL A 55 -0.54 -0.16 -0.61
C VAL A 55 -0.40 1.36 -0.57
N ILE A 56 0.14 1.93 -1.65
CA ILE A 56 0.39 3.36 -1.72
C ILE A 56 -0.91 4.12 -1.50
N SER A 57 -0.83 5.26 -0.82
CA SER A 57 -1.99 6.08 -0.53
C SER A 57 -2.65 6.58 -1.82
N ALA A 58 -3.94 6.95 -1.74
CA ALA A 58 -4.64 7.52 -2.87
C ALA A 58 -3.98 8.82 -3.38
N SER A 59 -3.39 9.61 -2.48
CA SER A 59 -2.64 10.82 -2.85
C SER A 59 -1.32 10.48 -3.56
N GLU A 60 -0.60 9.46 -3.12
CA GLU A 60 0.63 9.02 -3.79
C GLU A 60 0.34 8.42 -5.17
N ARG A 61 -0.70 7.58 -5.28
CA ARG A 61 -1.18 7.06 -6.57
C ARG A 61 -1.51 8.20 -7.53
N LYS A 62 -2.22 9.23 -7.05
CA LYS A 62 -2.53 10.41 -7.85
C LYS A 62 -1.26 11.16 -8.28
N ARG A 63 -0.30 11.37 -7.36
CA ARG A 63 0.99 12.00 -7.68
C ARG A 63 1.72 11.25 -8.79
N ARG A 64 1.79 9.92 -8.71
CA ARG A 64 2.41 9.07 -9.75
C ARG A 64 1.66 9.14 -11.07
N GLN A 65 0.33 9.10 -11.04
CA GLN A 65 -0.51 9.24 -12.25
C GLN A 65 -0.28 10.57 -12.94
N ASP A 66 -0.26 11.68 -12.19
CA ASP A 66 -0.04 13.02 -12.73
C ASP A 66 1.36 13.14 -13.36
N ALA A 67 2.40 12.58 -12.71
CA ALA A 67 3.76 12.55 -13.23
C ALA A 67 3.90 11.74 -14.52
N VAL A 68 3.32 10.53 -14.59
CA VAL A 68 3.31 9.70 -15.80
C VAL A 68 2.55 10.39 -16.92
N THR A 69 1.39 10.98 -16.62
CA THR A 69 0.58 11.71 -17.61
C THR A 69 1.37 12.86 -18.22
N PHE A 70 2.07 13.63 -17.39
CA PHE A 70 2.94 14.72 -17.85
C PHE A 70 4.05 14.20 -18.76
N ALA A 71 4.80 13.18 -18.33
CA ALA A 71 5.88 12.60 -19.12
C ALA A 71 5.40 12.07 -20.47
N THR A 72 4.29 11.33 -20.48
CA THR A 72 3.68 10.79 -21.69
C THR A 72 3.21 11.89 -22.63
N ALA A 73 2.61 12.96 -22.10
CA ALA A 73 2.19 14.11 -22.89
C ALA A 73 3.40 14.84 -23.52
N SER A 74 4.46 15.08 -22.74
CA SER A 74 5.69 15.72 -23.25
C SER A 74 6.30 14.93 -24.41
N VAL A 75 6.44 13.62 -24.27
CA VAL A 75 6.96 12.74 -25.33
C VAL A 75 6.03 12.73 -26.56
N GLY A 76 4.71 12.80 -26.35
CA GLY A 76 3.74 12.89 -27.43
C GLY A 76 3.81 14.20 -28.24
N LEU A 77 4.18 15.32 -27.61
CA LEU A 77 4.38 16.60 -28.31
C LEU A 77 5.56 16.55 -29.30
N GLU A 78 6.54 15.71 -29.01
CA GLU A 78 7.69 15.43 -29.89
C GLU A 78 7.36 14.40 -30.99
N GLY A 79 6.11 13.92 -31.07
CA GLY A 79 5.64 12.98 -32.09
C GLY A 79 5.93 11.50 -31.80
N PHE A 80 6.51 11.17 -30.63
CA PHE A 80 6.77 9.80 -30.24
C PHE A 80 5.53 9.12 -29.65
N LYS A 81 5.47 7.79 -29.78
CA LYS A 81 4.43 6.94 -29.19
C LYS A 81 5.06 5.96 -28.21
N HIS A 82 4.40 5.72 -27.09
CA HIS A 82 4.83 4.73 -26.11
C HIS A 82 4.37 3.34 -26.56
N SER A 83 5.23 2.34 -26.33
CA SER A 83 4.86 0.95 -26.53
C SER A 83 3.79 0.52 -25.52
N LYS A 84 3.16 -0.63 -25.76
CA LYS A 84 2.18 -1.18 -24.83
C LYS A 84 2.87 -1.63 -23.54
N GLU A 85 4.06 -2.20 -23.67
CA GLU A 85 4.92 -2.66 -22.58
C GLU A 85 5.30 -1.49 -21.64
N ASP A 86 5.64 -0.33 -22.19
CA ASP A 86 5.97 0.86 -21.38
C ASP A 86 4.75 1.39 -20.62
N GLN A 87 3.56 1.33 -21.23
CA GLN A 87 2.31 1.73 -20.58
C GLN A 87 1.95 0.81 -19.41
N GLU A 88 2.09 -0.50 -19.60
CA GLU A 88 1.88 -1.50 -18.55
C GLU A 88 2.89 -1.30 -17.41
N HIS A 89 4.18 -1.06 -17.72
CA HIS A 89 5.20 -0.78 -16.72
C HIS A 89 4.90 0.50 -15.92
N ALA A 90 4.43 1.55 -16.59
CA ALA A 90 3.98 2.78 -15.93
C ALA A 90 2.75 2.56 -15.04
N GLN A 91 1.79 1.74 -15.46
CA GLN A 91 0.63 1.40 -14.62
C GLN A 91 1.03 0.68 -13.34
N ARG A 92 1.97 -0.27 -13.41
CA ARG A 92 2.51 -0.97 -12.23
C ARG A 92 3.15 0.01 -11.25
N PHE A 93 3.88 1.00 -11.73
CA PHE A 93 4.43 2.07 -10.90
C PHE A 93 3.31 2.92 -10.27
N ILE A 94 2.30 3.32 -11.03
CA ILE A 94 1.17 4.09 -10.53
C ILE A 94 0.37 3.30 -9.49
N MET A 95 0.23 1.98 -9.62
CA MET A 95 -0.48 1.14 -8.64
C MET A 95 0.34 0.81 -7.39
N GLY A 96 1.65 1.10 -7.40
CA GLY A 96 2.55 0.78 -6.30
C GLY A 96 3.07 -0.66 -6.32
N GLU A 97 2.86 -1.38 -7.43
CA GLU A 97 3.38 -2.74 -7.61
C GLU A 97 4.90 -2.76 -7.81
N ILE A 98 5.46 -1.66 -8.30
CA ILE A 98 6.89 -1.42 -8.42
C ILE A 98 7.27 -0.05 -7.85
N ASP A 99 8.49 0.07 -7.35
CA ASP A 99 9.05 1.33 -6.91
C ASP A 99 9.65 2.15 -8.08
N LEU A 100 10.18 3.34 -7.77
CA LEU A 100 10.78 4.21 -8.79
C LEU A 100 12.08 3.64 -9.35
N ALA A 101 12.87 2.92 -8.54
CA ALA A 101 14.11 2.32 -9.00
C ALA A 101 13.82 1.21 -10.01
N GLU A 102 12.89 0.32 -9.70
CA GLU A 102 12.35 -0.70 -10.61
C GLU A 102 11.74 -0.07 -11.87
N TYR A 103 11.03 1.06 -11.73
CA TYR A 103 10.46 1.78 -12.87
C TYR A 103 11.53 2.32 -13.83
N LEU A 104 12.61 2.89 -13.30
CA LEU A 104 13.74 3.45 -14.06
C LEU A 104 14.75 2.39 -14.54
N GLY A 105 14.50 1.09 -14.29
CA GLY A 105 15.42 0.00 -14.64
C GLY A 105 16.63 -0.14 -13.71
N GLY A 106 16.61 0.51 -12.54
CA GLY A 106 17.58 0.33 -11.46
C GLY A 106 17.26 -0.90 -10.60
N LYS A 107 18.27 -1.43 -9.90
CA LYS A 107 18.05 -2.43 -8.83
C LYS A 107 17.29 -1.77 -7.68
N PRO A 108 16.39 -2.49 -6.96
CA PRO A 108 15.70 -1.94 -5.79
C PRO A 108 16.75 -1.43 -4.80
N SER A 109 16.72 -0.12 -4.52
CA SER A 109 17.69 0.51 -3.62
C SER A 109 17.26 0.26 -2.19
N VAL A 110 18.06 -0.54 -1.47
CA VAL A 110 17.94 -0.77 -0.02
C VAL A 110 18.28 0.49 0.81
N ASP A 111 18.65 1.60 0.17
CA ASP A 111 19.28 2.77 0.81
C ASP A 111 18.39 4.02 0.96
N GLN A 112 17.10 3.95 0.64
CA GLN A 112 16.22 5.14 0.73
C GLN A 112 15.52 5.32 2.09
N LEU A 113 15.86 4.54 3.12
CA LEU A 113 15.26 4.66 4.47
C LEU A 113 16.07 5.54 5.46
N ASN A 114 17.16 6.17 5.05
CA ASN A 114 17.95 7.04 5.93
C ASN A 114 18.24 8.41 5.28
N LYS A 115 17.22 9.28 5.21
CA LYS A 115 17.38 10.74 5.27
C LYS A 115 16.16 11.37 5.94
#